data_AF-A0A961CAY4-F1
#
_entry.id   AF-A0A961CAY4-F1
#
_cell.length_a   1.000
_cell.length_b   1.000
_cell.length_c   1.000
_cell.angle_alpha   90.00
_cell.angle_beta   90.00
_cell.angle_gamma   90.00
#
_symmetry.space_group_name_H-M   'P 1'
#
loop_
_entity.id
_entity.type
_entity.pdbx_description
1 polymer ?
#
loop_
_entity_poly.entity_id
_entity_poly.type
_entity_poly.pdbx_seq_one_letter_code
_entity_poly.pdbx_strand_id
1 'polypeptide(L)' 'MGGLIRALLALGLGVLGSLLVRLIGGPANEPEQGGWRMLSGPDLR' A
#
# COMPACT_ATOMS: atom_id res chain seq x y z
N MET A 1 7.31 -13.73 30.78
CA MET A 1 7.78 -14.33 29.51
C MET A 1 6.72 -14.41 28.41
N GLY A 2 5.41 -14.54 28.71
CA GLY A 2 4.37 -14.68 27.67
C GLY A 2 4.08 -13.43 26.82
N GLY A 3 4.36 -12.22 27.33
CA GLY A 3 4.11 -10.97 26.58
C GLY A 3 5.00 -10.82 25.35
N LEU A 4 6.27 -11.21 25.45
CA LEU A 4 7.21 -11.15 24.34
C LEU A 4 6.82 -12.09 23.19
N ILE A 5 6.40 -13.31 23.54
CA ILE A 5 5.94 -14.31 22.55
C ILE A 5 4.71 -13.80 21.80
N ARG A 6 3.74 -13.20 22.53
CA ARG A 6 2.55 -12.60 21.92
C ARG A 6 2.89 -11.43 21.00
N ALA A 7 3.85 -10.58 21.38
CA ALA A 7 4.31 -9.48 20.54
C ALA A 7 4.97 -9.99 19.24
N LEU A 8 5.80 -11.02 19.34
CA LEU A 8 6.44 -11.65 18.18
C LEU A 8 5.41 -12.31 17.25
N LEU A 9 4.40 -12.97 17.80
CA LEU A 9 3.30 -13.56 17.01
C LEU A 9 2.48 -12.48 16.30
N ALA A 10 2.15 -11.37 16.98
CA ALA A 10 1.43 -10.26 16.37
C ALA A 10 2.22 -9.62 15.23
N LEU A 11 3.54 -9.41 15.42
CA LEU A 11 4.43 -8.91 14.37
C LEU A 11 4.49 -9.87 13.17
N GLY A 12 4.66 -11.17 13.42
CA GLY A 12 4.71 -12.19 12.37
C GLY A 12 3.42 -12.25 11.54
N LEU A 13 2.26 -12.20 12.21
CA LEU A 13 0.96 -12.18 11.53
C LEU A 13 0.75 -10.89 10.73
N GLY A 14 1.19 -9.73 11.25
CA GLY A 14 1.12 -8.46 10.54
C GLY A 14 1.98 -8.44 9.27
N VAL A 15 3.20 -8.95 9.35
CA VAL A 15 4.11 -9.08 8.20
C VAL A 15 3.49 -10.02 7.15
N LEU A 16 3.02 -11.20 7.57
CA LEU A 16 2.41 -12.18 6.66
C LEU A 16 1.17 -11.59 5.97
N GLY A 17 0.31 -10.91 6.71
CA GLY A 17 -0.87 -10.23 6.17
C GLY A 17 -0.48 -9.16 5.14
N SER A 18 0.52 -8.34 5.43
CA SER A 18 1.00 -7.31 4.49
C SER A 18 1.57 -7.90 3.21
N LEU A 19 2.29 -9.02 3.29
CA LEU A 19 2.84 -9.72 2.14
C LEU A 19 1.74 -10.32 1.27
N LEU A 20 0.72 -10.93 1.88
CA LEU A 20 -0.43 -11.47 1.17
C LEU A 20 -1.22 -10.37 0.45
N VAL A 21 -1.48 -9.24 1.13
CA VAL A 21 -2.15 -8.08 0.52
C VAL A 21 -1.32 -7.55 -0.65
N ARG A 22 0.00 -7.47 -0.52
CA ARG A 22 0.89 -7.03 -1.61
C ARG A 22 0.93 -8.02 -2.78
N LEU A 23 0.86 -9.32 -2.51
CA LEU A 23 0.90 -10.37 -3.53
C LEU A 23 -0.42 -10.44 -4.32
N ILE A 24 -1.56 -10.27 -3.62
CA ILE A 24 -2.90 -10.37 -4.22
C ILE A 24 -3.37 -9.03 -4.77
N GLY A 25 -3.13 -7.94 -4.04
CA GLY A 25 -3.62 -6.59 -4.36
C GLY A 25 -2.82 -5.84 -5.41
N GLY A 26 -1.66 -6.35 -5.84
CA GLY A 26 -0.76 -5.63 -6.74
C GLY A 26 -0.15 -4.39 -6.08
N PRO A 27 0.73 -3.64 -6.77
CA PRO A 27 1.19 -2.34 -6.28
C PRO A 27 -0.06 -1.50 -6.03
N ALA A 28 -0.25 -1.05 -4.78
CA ALA A 28 -1.29 -0.08 -4.47
C ALA A 28 -1.12 1.04 -5.49
N ASN A 29 -2.12 1.22 -6.37
CA ASN A 29 -2.13 2.31 -7.32
C ASN A 29 -1.80 3.55 -6.51
N GLU A 30 -0.66 4.18 -6.81
CA GLU A 30 -0.36 5.49 -6.22
C GLU A 30 -1.63 6.31 -6.41
N PRO A 31 -2.20 6.90 -5.35
CA PRO A 31 -3.36 7.74 -5.53
C PRO A 31 -2.95 8.76 -6.58
N GLU A 32 -3.61 8.74 -7.74
CA GLU A 32 -3.40 9.74 -8.79
C GLU A 32 -3.51 11.08 -8.07
N GLN A 33 -2.34 11.69 -7.84
CA GLN A 33 -2.21 12.83 -6.95
C GLN A 33 -3.17 13.89 -7.50
N GLY A 34 -4.08 14.30 -6.63
CA GLY A 34 -5.39 14.76 -7.02
C GLY A 34 -5.41 15.80 -8.15
N GLY A 35 -6.41 15.66 -9.00
CA GLY A 35 -7.12 16.79 -9.65
C GLY A 35 -6.34 17.64 -10.66
N TRP A 36 -5.03 17.47 -10.81
CA TRP A 36 -4.23 18.24 -11.77
C TRP A 36 -3.86 17.36 -12.95
N ARG A 37 -4.74 17.35 -13.96
CA ARG A 37 -4.39 16.85 -15.28
C ARG A 37 -3.45 17.85 -15.95
N MET A 38 -2.25 17.40 -16.33
CA MET A 38 -1.34 18.19 -17.17
C MET A 38 -2.00 18.38 -18.54
N LEU A 39 -2.60 19.56 -18.74
CA LEU A 39 -3.10 19.97 -20.07
C LEU A 39 -1.89 20.20 -20.96
N SER A 40 -1.77 19.41 -22.02
CA SER A 40 -0.68 19.55 -22.98
C SER A 40 -1.23 19.74 -24.40
N GLY A 41 -0.56 20.61 -25.14
CA GLY A 41 -0.67 20.79 -26.60
C GLY A 41 -2.06 21.17 -27.13
N PRO A 42 -2.81 20.23 -27.71
CA PRO A 42 -4.09 20.51 -28.35
C PRO A 42 -5.20 20.97 -27.40
N ASP A 43 -5.13 20.62 -26.11
CA ASP A 43 -6.15 21.00 -25.13
C ASP A 43 -6.02 22.48 -24.67
N LEU A 44 -4.98 23.20 -25.11
CA LEU A 44 -4.75 24.63 -24.82
C LEU A 44 -5.35 25.59 -25.87
N ARG A 45 -6.08 25.06 -26.86
CA ARG A 45 -6.60 25.85 -27.99
C ARG A 45 -8.06 26.22 -27.80
#